data_AF-A0A010KA42-F1
#
_entry.id   AF-A0A010KA42-F1
#
_cell.length_a   1.000
_cell.length_b   1.000
_cell.length_c   1.000
_cell.angle_alpha   90.00
_cell.angle_beta   90.00
_cell.angle_gamma   90.00
#
_symmetry.space_group_name_H-M   'P 1'
#
loop_
_entity.id
_entity.type
_entity.pdbx_description
1 polymer ?
#
loop_
_entity_poly.entity_id
_entity_poly.type
_entity_poly.pdbx_seq_one_letter_code
_entity_poly.pdbx_strand_id
1 'polypeptide(L)'
;MMMSISDRIVQSQWALLLQASDNIYFAPAIPNKKLQGAMTYLPHGVSPKDVLMLIDDTVFGSAKVGMCLTAKGIFYKASFEDEQAYLFEHIQQVEADIGILTSSILINGHDELNFSQLDKAAIRALAAFLNERCQGKQATKQTNVNIDAEMQIMIDLFAYFITFSAGQWNARSKEAVSDHFTKLNDKAVHQYVEKLLNEQTRFDYEGLLYRLAGLYILMI
;
A
#
# COMPACT_ATOMS: atom_id res chain seq x y z
N MET A 1 11.82 -4.32 -25.38
CA MET A 1 12.87 -3.92 -24.40
C MET A 1 12.32 -4.26 -23.02
N MET A 2 13.01 -5.10 -22.26
CA MET A 2 12.54 -5.53 -20.94
C MET A 2 12.76 -4.38 -19.94
N MET A 3 11.70 -3.81 -19.37
CA MET A 3 11.79 -2.72 -18.39
C MET A 3 12.59 -3.15 -17.16
N SER A 4 13.48 -2.29 -16.66
CA SER A 4 14.23 -2.56 -15.44
C SER A 4 13.30 -2.54 -14.22
N ILE A 5 13.70 -3.21 -13.13
CA ILE A 5 12.92 -3.20 -11.88
C ILE A 5 12.85 -1.78 -11.29
N SER A 6 13.88 -0.96 -11.51
CA SER A 6 13.87 0.47 -11.18
C SER A 6 12.78 1.23 -11.93
N ASP A 7 12.59 0.96 -13.23
CA ASP A 7 11.52 1.58 -14.03
C ASP A 7 10.13 1.17 -13.54
N ARG A 8 9.99 -0.10 -13.11
CA ARG A 8 8.72 -0.61 -12.56
C ARG A 8 8.35 0.11 -11.28
N ILE A 9 9.31 0.40 -10.41
CA ILE A 9 9.07 1.10 -9.14
C ILE A 9 8.52 2.50 -9.36
N VAL A 10 9.06 3.24 -10.33
CA VAL A 10 8.58 4.57 -10.70
C VAL A 10 7.15 4.54 -11.29
N GLN A 11 6.74 3.44 -11.91
CA GLN A 11 5.41 3.27 -12.50
C GLN A 11 4.29 2.91 -11.51
N SER A 12 4.61 2.58 -10.26
CA SER A 12 3.55 2.31 -9.28
C SER A 12 2.80 3.60 -8.99
N GLN A 13 1.47 3.54 -9.00
CA GLN A 13 0.60 4.65 -8.57
C GLN A 13 0.91 5.14 -7.14
N TRP A 14 1.47 4.27 -6.29
CA TRP A 14 1.85 4.60 -4.91
C TRP A 14 3.25 5.23 -4.78
N ALA A 15 4.07 5.24 -5.83
CA ALA A 15 5.46 5.65 -5.75
C ALA A 15 5.58 7.14 -5.39
N LEU A 16 4.74 7.99 -5.96
CA LEU A 16 4.70 9.43 -5.66
C LEU A 16 4.35 9.70 -4.19
N LEU A 17 3.38 8.97 -3.64
CA LEU A 17 2.97 9.14 -2.24
C LEU A 17 4.08 8.69 -1.29
N LEU A 18 4.75 7.58 -1.61
CA LEU A 18 5.88 7.10 -0.83
C LEU A 18 7.08 8.05 -0.92
N GLN A 19 7.35 8.64 -2.10
CA GLN A 19 8.41 9.63 -2.29
C GLN A 19 8.17 10.95 -1.56
N ALA A 20 6.92 11.27 -1.23
CA ALA A 20 6.58 12.45 -0.44
C ALA A 20 6.95 12.31 1.05
N SER A 21 7.27 11.10 1.53
CA SER A 21 7.71 10.87 2.90
C SER A 21 9.20 11.14 3.07
N ASP A 22 9.55 12.00 4.03
CA ASP A 22 10.96 12.38 4.33
C ASP A 22 11.85 11.20 4.74
N ASN A 23 11.23 10.09 5.17
CA ASN A 23 11.90 8.90 5.68
C ASN A 23 11.97 7.76 4.65
N ILE A 24 11.42 7.95 3.45
CA ILE A 24 11.42 6.94 2.39
C ILE A 24 12.26 7.45 1.21
N TYR A 25 13.25 6.64 0.83
CA TYR A 25 14.21 6.95 -0.22
C TYR A 25 14.15 5.89 -1.31
N PHE A 26 14.27 6.31 -2.56
CA PHE A 26 14.26 5.42 -3.72
C PHE A 26 15.56 5.51 -4.49
N ALA A 27 16.00 4.40 -5.06
CA ALA A 27 17.10 4.40 -6.02
C ALA A 27 16.72 5.21 -7.28
N PRO A 28 17.67 5.95 -7.89
CA PRO A 28 19.09 6.05 -7.51
C PRO A 28 19.38 7.12 -6.44
N ALA A 29 18.37 7.82 -5.92
CA ALA A 29 18.50 8.99 -5.05
C ALA A 29 18.62 8.66 -3.54
N ILE A 30 19.07 7.45 -3.17
CA ILE A 30 19.26 7.07 -1.76
C ILE A 30 20.57 7.67 -1.25
N PRO A 31 20.57 8.48 -0.16
CA PRO A 31 21.81 9.04 0.36
C PRO A 31 22.80 7.96 0.81
N ASN A 32 24.07 8.09 0.43
CA ASN A 32 25.11 7.10 0.74
C ASN A 32 25.21 6.77 2.24
N LYS A 33 25.06 7.75 3.13
CA LYS A 33 25.09 7.52 4.59
C LYS A 33 23.94 6.61 5.06
N LYS A 34 22.75 6.75 4.46
CA LYS A 34 21.57 5.93 4.78
C LYS A 34 21.80 4.49 4.28
N LEU A 35 22.33 4.34 3.06
CA LEU A 35 22.71 3.02 2.55
C LEU A 35 23.72 2.31 3.45
N GLN A 36 24.76 3.00 3.92
CA GLN A 36 25.74 2.41 4.84
C GLN A 36 25.12 1.98 6.17
N GLY A 37 24.13 2.74 6.67
CA GLY A 37 23.32 2.34 7.82
C GLY A 37 22.53 1.06 7.55
N ALA A 38 21.82 1.01 6.42
CA ALA A 38 21.04 -0.17 6.05
C ALA A 38 21.89 -1.43 5.82
N MET A 39 23.12 -1.27 5.33
CA MET A 39 24.05 -2.39 5.16
C MET A 39 24.32 -3.15 6.47
N THR A 40 24.05 -2.58 7.65
CA THR A 40 24.24 -3.28 8.92
C THR A 40 23.22 -4.38 9.20
N TYR A 41 22.09 -4.40 8.48
CA TYR A 41 21.03 -5.41 8.64
C TYR A 41 20.70 -6.15 7.34
N LEU A 42 21.35 -5.80 6.24
CA LEU A 42 21.21 -6.54 4.99
C LEU A 42 22.06 -7.83 5.01
N PRO A 43 21.55 -8.94 4.45
CA PRO A 43 22.31 -10.18 4.36
C PRO A 43 23.63 -10.01 3.61
N HIS A 44 24.61 -10.84 3.97
CA HIS A 44 25.89 -10.89 3.27
C HIS A 44 25.68 -11.22 1.78
N GLY A 45 26.27 -10.40 0.90
CA GLY A 45 26.15 -10.54 -0.55
C GLY A 45 25.08 -9.66 -1.20
N VAL A 46 24.27 -8.93 -0.44
CA VAL A 46 23.46 -7.83 -0.99
C VAL A 46 24.37 -6.61 -1.21
N SER A 47 24.38 -6.07 -2.43
CA SER A 47 25.10 -4.84 -2.75
C SER A 47 24.25 -3.61 -2.41
N PRO A 48 24.84 -2.46 -2.04
CA PRO A 48 24.10 -1.20 -1.95
C PRO A 48 23.31 -0.85 -3.23
N LYS A 49 23.77 -1.33 -4.40
CA LYS A 49 23.11 -1.13 -5.69
C LYS A 49 21.85 -1.98 -5.87
N ASP A 50 21.69 -3.03 -5.08
CA ASP A 50 20.52 -3.90 -5.10
C ASP A 50 19.35 -3.32 -4.30
N VAL A 51 19.61 -2.29 -3.47
CA VAL A 51 18.61 -1.56 -2.69
C VAL A 51 17.85 -0.62 -3.63
N LEU A 52 16.54 -0.84 -3.72
CA LEU A 52 15.64 -0.10 -4.58
C LEU A 52 14.82 0.94 -3.83
N MET A 53 14.50 0.64 -2.58
CA MET A 53 13.84 1.53 -1.62
C MET A 53 14.45 1.31 -0.24
N LEU A 54 14.59 2.39 0.51
CA LEU A 54 15.04 2.40 1.90
C LEU A 54 14.07 3.24 2.73
N ILE A 55 13.63 2.69 3.85
CA ILE A 55 12.85 3.37 4.89
C ILE A 55 13.75 3.48 6.11
N ASP A 56 13.98 4.72 6.55
CA ASP A 56 14.74 5.00 7.76
C ASP A 56 13.78 5.19 8.93
N ASP A 57 13.79 4.25 9.88
CA ASP A 57 12.98 4.34 11.10
C ASP A 57 13.79 4.78 12.32
N THR A 58 14.94 5.41 12.11
CA THR A 58 15.76 5.94 13.21
C THR A 58 15.46 7.40 13.50
N VAL A 59 15.34 7.74 14.79
CA VAL A 59 15.11 9.12 15.27
C VAL A 59 16.21 10.08 14.81
N PHE A 60 17.46 9.62 14.70
CA PHE A 60 18.60 10.44 14.27
C PHE A 60 19.02 10.22 12.81
N GLY A 61 18.18 9.54 12.02
CA GLY A 61 18.39 9.42 10.59
C GLY A 61 19.64 8.63 10.16
N SER A 62 20.05 7.64 10.94
CA SER A 62 21.18 6.74 10.64
C SER A 62 20.82 5.56 9.73
N ALA A 63 19.53 5.26 9.51
CA ALA A 63 19.03 4.12 8.75
C ALA A 63 19.51 2.74 9.20
N LYS A 64 19.95 2.59 10.46
CA LYS A 64 20.31 1.28 11.05
C LYS A 64 19.09 0.49 11.55
N VAL A 65 17.94 1.14 11.60
CA VAL A 65 16.62 0.59 11.93
C VAL A 65 15.67 1.05 10.82
N GLY A 66 14.75 0.18 10.43
CA GLY A 66 13.81 0.43 9.34
C GLY A 66 13.80 -0.72 8.34
N MET A 67 13.63 -0.41 7.06
CA MET A 67 13.37 -1.41 6.03
C MET A 67 14.10 -1.11 4.73
N CYS A 68 14.61 -2.15 4.08
CA CYS A 68 15.12 -2.11 2.72
C CYS A 68 14.31 -3.03 1.81
N LEU A 69 14.05 -2.53 0.60
CA LEU A 69 13.46 -3.30 -0.47
C LEU A 69 14.50 -3.58 -1.55
N THR A 70 14.57 -4.82 -2.00
CA THR A 70 15.37 -5.23 -3.15
C THR A 70 14.49 -5.93 -4.17
N ALA A 71 15.06 -6.36 -5.30
CA ALA A 71 14.34 -7.22 -6.25
C ALA A 71 13.91 -8.57 -5.67
N LYS A 72 14.54 -9.05 -4.58
CA LYS A 72 14.29 -10.37 -3.99
C LYS A 72 13.22 -10.33 -2.90
N GLY A 73 13.15 -9.25 -2.14
CA GLY A 73 12.29 -9.15 -0.97
C GLY A 73 12.57 -7.94 -0.09
N ILE A 74 11.93 -8.00 1.08
CA ILE A 74 11.98 -7.01 2.15
C ILE A 74 13.00 -7.48 3.19
N PHE A 75 13.83 -6.56 3.66
CA PHE A 75 14.72 -6.75 4.79
C PHE A 75 14.40 -5.69 5.84
N TYR A 76 14.14 -6.10 7.07
CA TYR A 76 13.64 -5.22 8.11
C TYR A 76 14.45 -5.40 9.39
N LYS A 77 14.62 -4.33 10.16
CA LYS A 77 15.20 -4.39 11.50
C LYS A 77 14.49 -3.39 12.40
N ALA A 78 13.87 -3.89 13.47
CA ALA A 78 13.36 -3.05 14.54
C ALA A 78 14.46 -2.66 15.53
N SER A 79 14.17 -1.67 16.38
CA SER A 79 15.12 -1.28 17.44
C SER A 79 15.28 -2.42 18.44
N PHE A 80 16.53 -2.78 18.76
CA PHE A 80 16.88 -3.84 19.71
C PHE A 80 16.43 -5.26 19.33
N GLU A 81 16.02 -5.47 18.09
CA GLU A 81 15.65 -6.79 17.57
C GLU A 81 16.63 -7.26 16.49
N ASP A 82 16.60 -8.56 16.21
CA ASP A 82 17.34 -9.16 15.11
C ASP A 82 16.73 -8.76 13.76
N GLU A 83 17.56 -8.77 12.73
CA GLU A 83 17.10 -8.53 11.37
C GLU A 83 16.18 -9.65 10.86
N GLN A 84 15.20 -9.26 10.05
CA GLN A 84 14.19 -10.12 9.47
C GLN A 84 14.23 -10.00 7.94
N ALA A 85 13.99 -11.10 7.24
CA ALA A 85 14.01 -11.17 5.79
C ALA A 85 12.76 -11.86 5.25
N TYR A 86 12.03 -11.16 4.38
CA TYR A 86 10.80 -11.64 3.76
C TYR A 86 10.97 -11.65 2.25
N LEU A 87 11.16 -12.84 1.68
CA LEU A 87 11.27 -13.00 0.22
C LEU A 87 9.89 -12.85 -0.42
N PHE A 88 9.81 -12.13 -1.54
CA PHE A 88 8.55 -11.88 -2.23
C PHE A 88 7.81 -13.15 -2.67
N GLU A 89 8.53 -14.25 -2.90
CA GLU A 89 7.92 -15.53 -3.24
C GLU A 89 7.12 -16.17 -2.10
N HIS A 90 7.33 -15.72 -0.86
CA HIS A 90 6.62 -16.19 0.33
C HIS A 90 5.58 -15.18 0.86
N ILE A 91 5.51 -13.99 0.25
CA ILE A 91 4.54 -12.95 0.64
C ILE A 91 3.29 -13.13 -0.21
N GLN A 92 2.18 -13.45 0.43
CA GLN A 92 0.86 -13.56 -0.20
C GLN A 92 0.11 -12.23 -0.13
N GLN A 93 0.20 -11.56 1.02
CA GLN A 93 -0.51 -10.32 1.29
C GLN A 93 0.26 -9.46 2.28
N VAL A 94 0.14 -8.15 2.14
CA VAL A 94 0.59 -7.16 3.12
C VAL A 94 -0.61 -6.29 3.51
N GLU A 95 -0.83 -6.10 4.80
CA GLU A 95 -1.94 -5.27 5.30
C GLU A 95 -1.39 -4.10 6.10
N ALA A 96 -2.07 -2.95 6.06
CA ALA A 96 -1.75 -1.85 6.96
C ALA A 96 -2.45 -2.11 8.29
N ASP A 97 -1.68 -2.13 9.38
CA ASP A 97 -2.20 -2.20 10.75
C ASP A 97 -1.97 -0.86 11.45
N ILE A 98 -3.03 -0.05 11.47
CA ILE A 98 -2.98 1.34 11.92
C ILE A 98 -3.98 1.54 13.04
N GLY A 99 -3.45 1.84 14.21
CA GLY A 99 -4.20 2.15 15.41
C GLY A 99 -3.98 3.60 15.86
N ILE A 100 -4.35 3.89 17.10
CA ILE A 100 -4.04 5.19 17.72
C ILE A 100 -2.53 5.34 17.92
N LEU A 101 -1.85 4.25 18.26
CA LEU A 101 -0.42 4.19 18.56
C LEU A 101 0.38 3.29 17.61
N THR A 102 -0.29 2.50 16.77
CA THR A 102 0.37 1.58 15.84
C THR A 102 0.43 2.18 14.44
N SER A 103 1.58 2.02 13.81
CA SER A 103 1.90 2.44 12.44
C SER A 103 2.72 1.31 11.84
N SER A 104 2.05 0.20 11.57
CA SER A 104 2.68 -1.07 11.21
C SER A 104 2.13 -1.60 9.88
N ILE A 105 2.88 -2.50 9.25
CA ILE A 105 2.33 -3.42 8.25
C ILE A 105 2.35 -4.84 8.80
N LEU A 106 1.36 -5.65 8.42
CA LEU A 106 1.28 -7.07 8.69
C LEU A 106 1.56 -7.84 7.41
N ILE A 107 2.61 -8.65 7.39
CA ILE A 107 2.89 -9.59 6.30
C ILE A 107 2.16 -10.90 6.61
N ASN A 108 1.37 -11.37 5.64
CA ASN A 108 0.57 -12.61 5.73
C ASN A 108 -0.31 -12.68 7.00
N GLY A 109 -0.72 -11.54 7.54
CA GLY A 109 -1.58 -11.42 8.73
C GLY A 109 -0.93 -11.77 10.07
N HIS A 110 0.39 -12.00 10.14
CA HIS A 110 1.06 -12.40 11.39
C HIS A 110 2.41 -11.74 11.65
N ASP A 111 3.19 -11.42 10.62
CA ASP A 111 4.50 -10.81 10.81
C ASP A 111 4.34 -9.28 10.82
N GLU A 112 4.45 -8.67 12.00
CA GLU A 112 4.32 -7.22 12.18
C GLU A 112 5.64 -6.50 11.98
N LEU A 113 5.66 -5.53 11.07
CA LEU A 113 6.76 -4.59 10.87
C LEU A 113 6.28 -3.20 11.28
N ASN A 114 6.82 -2.70 12.39
CA ASN A 114 6.43 -1.43 12.99
C ASN A 114 7.33 -0.28 12.50
N PHE A 115 6.74 0.89 12.29
CA PHE A 115 7.47 2.09 11.88
C PHE A 115 7.08 3.28 12.76
N SER A 116 8.01 3.71 13.59
CA SER A 116 7.82 4.84 14.51
C SER A 116 7.92 6.20 13.81
N GLN A 117 8.59 6.27 12.65
CA GLN A 117 8.87 7.51 11.92
C GLN A 117 7.99 7.70 10.67
N LEU A 118 7.17 6.71 10.33
CA LEU A 118 6.23 6.82 9.21
C LEU A 118 4.84 7.23 9.68
N ASP A 119 4.23 8.15 8.94
CA ASP A 119 2.83 8.49 9.12
C ASP A 119 1.90 7.40 8.56
N LYS A 120 0.64 7.49 8.95
CA LYS A 120 -0.39 6.51 8.59
C LYS A 120 -0.67 6.45 7.08
N ALA A 121 -0.44 7.53 6.34
CA ALA A 121 -0.64 7.53 4.90
C ALA A 121 0.48 6.78 4.20
N ALA A 122 1.73 7.00 4.62
CA ALA A 122 2.89 6.27 4.15
C ALA A 122 2.76 4.76 4.42
N ILE A 123 2.26 4.35 5.60
CA ILE A 123 2.00 2.93 5.89
C ILE A 123 0.98 2.31 4.93
N ARG A 124 -0.14 2.99 4.67
CA ARG A 124 -1.16 2.47 3.74
C ARG A 124 -0.62 2.34 2.33
N ALA A 125 0.07 3.37 1.86
CA ALA A 125 0.70 3.36 0.54
C ALA A 125 1.78 2.29 0.45
N LEU A 126 2.53 2.04 1.54
CA LEU A 126 3.54 1.01 1.59
C LEU A 126 2.90 -0.37 1.47
N ALA A 127 1.87 -0.67 2.25
CA ALA A 127 1.15 -1.94 2.15
C ALA A 127 0.57 -2.15 0.74
N ALA A 128 -0.05 -1.13 0.16
CA ALA A 128 -0.61 -1.19 -1.19
C ALA A 128 0.47 -1.40 -2.26
N PHE A 129 1.59 -0.67 -2.16
CA PHE A 129 2.75 -0.82 -3.03
C PHE A 129 3.36 -2.23 -2.95
N LEU A 130 3.52 -2.77 -1.73
CA LEU A 130 4.08 -4.10 -1.55
C LEU A 130 3.16 -5.18 -2.12
N ASN A 131 1.83 -5.07 -1.95
CA ASN A 131 0.88 -5.98 -2.60
C ASN A 131 0.97 -5.94 -4.12
N GLU A 132 1.05 -4.76 -4.73
CA GLU A 132 1.22 -4.62 -6.19
C GLU A 132 2.46 -5.38 -6.68
N ARG A 133 3.55 -5.37 -5.91
CA ARG A 133 4.79 -6.08 -6.24
C ARG A 133 4.70 -7.59 -6.02
N CYS A 134 3.99 -8.04 -4.99
CA CYS A 134 3.79 -9.46 -4.71
C CYS A 134 2.86 -10.12 -5.74
N GLN A 135 1.87 -9.39 -6.26
CA GLN A 135 0.90 -9.91 -7.22
C GLN A 135 1.46 -10.15 -8.64
N GLY A 136 2.70 -9.75 -8.92
CA GLY A 136 3.40 -10.08 -10.18
C GLY A 136 3.63 -11.58 -10.44
N LYS A 137 3.30 -12.47 -9.48
CA LYS A 137 3.32 -13.94 -9.62
C LYS A 137 1.95 -14.60 -9.43
N GLN A 138 0.91 -13.86 -9.08
CA GLN A 138 -0.46 -14.41 -9.01
C GLN A 138 -1.10 -14.20 -10.38
N ALA A 139 -1.20 -15.28 -11.17
CA ALA A 139 -2.11 -15.31 -12.30
C ALA A 139 -3.47 -14.81 -11.82
N THR A 140 -3.97 -13.77 -12.48
CA THR A 140 -5.28 -13.18 -12.30
C THR A 140 -6.32 -14.30 -12.24
N LYS A 141 -6.74 -14.67 -11.03
CA LYS A 141 -7.87 -15.56 -10.83
C LYS A 141 -8.94 -14.87 -10.01
N GLN A 142 -9.39 -13.75 -10.56
CA GLN A 142 -10.79 -13.34 -10.49
C GLN A 142 -11.13 -12.71 -11.84
N THR A 143 -11.91 -13.43 -12.64
CA THR A 143 -12.68 -12.87 -13.74
C THR A 143 -13.75 -11.96 -13.15
N ASN A 144 -13.41 -10.69 -12.91
CA ASN A 144 -14.39 -9.65 -12.64
C ASN A 144 -14.14 -8.53 -13.64
N VAL A 145 -15.22 -8.08 -14.27
CA VAL A 145 -15.21 -6.99 -15.24
C VAL A 145 -14.58 -5.79 -14.53
N ASN A 146 -13.51 -5.24 -15.09
CA ASN A 146 -12.73 -4.19 -14.47
C ASN A 146 -13.59 -2.92 -14.42
N ILE A 147 -14.13 -2.59 -13.24
CA ILE A 147 -14.77 -1.31 -13.00
C ILE A 147 -13.72 -0.22 -13.19
N ASP A 148 -14.08 0.86 -13.86
CA ASP A 148 -13.21 2.01 -13.99
C ASP A 148 -12.78 2.52 -12.59
N ALA A 149 -11.49 2.83 -12.43
CA ALA A 149 -10.92 3.17 -11.12
C ALA A 149 -11.54 4.44 -10.54
N GLU A 150 -11.91 5.40 -11.39
CA GLU A 150 -12.61 6.62 -10.97
C GLU A 150 -14.01 6.29 -10.47
N MET A 151 -14.74 5.45 -11.21
CA MET A 151 -16.08 5.01 -10.84
C MET A 151 -16.07 4.25 -9.51
N GLN A 152 -15.08 3.40 -9.28
CA GLN A 152 -14.94 2.67 -8.02
C GLN A 152 -14.73 3.62 -6.84
N ILE A 153 -13.89 4.65 -7.01
CA ILE A 153 -13.62 5.66 -5.98
C ILE A 153 -14.89 6.47 -5.67
N MET A 154 -15.66 6.84 -6.69
CA MET A 154 -16.92 7.56 -6.53
C MET A 154 -17.96 6.73 -5.77
N ILE A 155 -18.07 5.43 -6.08
CA ILE A 155 -18.97 4.51 -5.34
C ILE A 155 -18.55 4.40 -3.88
N ASP A 156 -17.26 4.24 -3.61
CA ASP A 156 -16.76 4.09 -2.24
C ASP A 156 -16.93 5.37 -1.41
N LEU A 157 -16.71 6.54 -2.01
CA LEU A 157 -16.95 7.85 -1.37
C LEU A 157 -18.43 8.07 -1.06
N PHE A 158 -19.31 7.71 -2.00
CA PHE A 158 -20.75 7.80 -1.81
C PHE A 158 -21.19 6.87 -0.66
N ALA A 159 -20.72 5.62 -0.67
CA ALA A 159 -21.00 4.63 0.35
C ALA A 159 -20.49 5.06 1.74
N TYR A 160 -19.28 5.61 1.83
CA TYR A 160 -18.75 6.22 3.05
C TYR A 160 -19.67 7.34 3.55
N PHE A 161 -20.05 8.29 2.69
CA PHE A 161 -20.85 9.44 3.08
C PHE A 161 -22.19 9.04 3.71
N ILE A 162 -22.90 8.07 3.11
CA ILE A 162 -24.22 7.65 3.61
C ILE A 162 -24.15 6.68 4.80
N THR A 163 -22.99 6.09 5.07
CA THR A 163 -22.77 5.21 6.22
C THR A 163 -22.05 5.92 7.36
N PHE A 164 -21.50 7.12 7.14
CA PHE A 164 -20.69 7.88 8.08
C PHE A 164 -21.36 8.07 9.45
N SER A 165 -22.63 8.48 9.46
CA SER A 165 -23.38 8.71 10.71
C SER A 165 -23.79 7.41 11.42
N ALA A 166 -23.94 6.32 10.68
CA ALA A 166 -24.38 5.03 11.22
C ALA A 166 -23.22 4.11 11.62
N GLY A 167 -22.02 4.35 11.07
CA GLY A 167 -20.83 3.50 11.23
C GLY A 167 -20.98 2.09 10.67
N GLN A 168 -22.12 1.77 10.06
CA GLN A 168 -22.50 0.46 9.56
C GLN A 168 -23.56 0.56 8.47
N TRP A 169 -23.70 -0.50 7.69
CA TRP A 169 -24.75 -0.62 6.68
C TRP A 169 -26.10 -0.91 7.32
N ASN A 170 -27.03 0.05 7.27
CA ASN A 170 -28.45 -0.21 7.50
C ASN A 170 -29.19 -0.46 6.17
N ALA A 171 -30.41 -1.00 6.23
CA ALA A 171 -31.20 -1.33 5.05
C ALA A 171 -31.36 -0.12 4.08
N ARG A 172 -31.59 1.07 4.64
CA ARG A 172 -31.78 2.31 3.87
C ARG A 172 -30.50 2.75 3.15
N SER A 173 -29.34 2.63 3.80
CA SER A 173 -28.05 2.94 3.17
C SER A 173 -27.72 1.94 2.05
N LYS A 174 -28.02 0.65 2.25
CA LYS A 174 -27.82 -0.37 1.21
C LYS A 174 -28.70 -0.11 -0.02
N GLU A 175 -29.98 0.19 0.21
CA GLU A 175 -30.93 0.55 -0.84
C GLU A 175 -30.49 1.82 -1.58
N ALA A 176 -30.02 2.84 -0.86
CA ALA A 176 -29.55 4.09 -1.48
C ALA A 176 -28.35 3.90 -2.42
N VAL A 177 -27.35 3.07 -2.07
CA VAL A 177 -26.22 2.76 -2.98
C VAL A 177 -26.69 1.95 -4.17
N SER A 178 -27.49 0.91 -3.92
CA SER A 178 -28.06 0.08 -4.97
C SER A 178 -28.82 0.95 -5.98
N ASP A 179 -29.78 1.75 -5.52
CA ASP A 179 -30.61 2.61 -6.37
C ASP A 179 -29.85 3.68 -7.12
N HIS A 180 -28.74 4.19 -6.54
CA HIS A 180 -27.95 5.24 -7.17
C HIS A 180 -27.12 4.68 -8.33
N PHE A 181 -26.50 3.51 -8.15
CA PHE A 181 -25.52 2.98 -9.10
C PHE A 181 -26.06 1.89 -10.02
N THR A 182 -27.12 1.16 -9.66
CA THR A 182 -27.74 0.14 -10.54
C THR A 182 -28.54 0.72 -11.71
N LYS A 183 -28.73 2.05 -11.72
CA LYS A 183 -29.30 2.78 -12.86
C LYS A 183 -28.28 2.99 -13.99
N LEU A 184 -26.99 2.84 -13.70
CA LEU A 184 -25.94 2.89 -14.71
C LEU A 184 -26.00 1.59 -15.52
N ASN A 185 -26.01 1.66 -16.85
CA ASN A 185 -26.01 0.46 -17.69
C ASN A 185 -24.59 -0.16 -17.79
N ASP A 186 -23.98 -0.42 -16.63
CA ASP A 186 -22.62 -0.92 -16.50
C ASP A 186 -22.59 -2.17 -15.60
N LYS A 187 -22.24 -3.29 -16.23
CA LYS A 187 -22.20 -4.60 -15.56
C LYS A 187 -21.11 -4.67 -14.49
N ALA A 188 -19.99 -3.98 -14.67
CA ALA A 188 -18.89 -3.95 -13.70
C ALA A 188 -19.32 -3.18 -12.44
N VAL A 189 -20.02 -2.06 -12.63
CA VAL A 189 -20.61 -1.28 -11.54
C VAL A 189 -21.60 -2.12 -10.74
N HIS A 190 -22.50 -2.85 -11.42
CA HIS A 190 -23.47 -3.71 -10.73
C HIS A 190 -22.79 -4.79 -9.88
N GLN A 191 -21.79 -5.47 -10.44
CA GLN A 191 -21.03 -6.50 -9.72
C GLN A 191 -20.28 -5.92 -8.52
N TYR A 192 -19.69 -4.74 -8.67
CA TYR A 192 -18.97 -4.07 -7.59
C TYR A 192 -19.92 -3.64 -6.45
N VAL A 193 -21.06 -3.04 -6.80
CA VAL A 193 -22.08 -2.61 -5.83
C VAL A 193 -22.63 -3.82 -5.07
N GLU A 194 -22.96 -4.92 -5.77
CA GLU A 194 -23.44 -6.14 -5.13
C GLU A 194 -22.40 -6.72 -4.15
N LYS A 195 -21.12 -6.75 -4.55
CA LYS A 195 -20.02 -7.14 -3.67
C LYS A 195 -19.96 -6.25 -2.42
N LEU A 196 -19.96 -4.93 -2.62
CA LEU A 196 -19.83 -3.93 -1.56
C LEU A 196 -20.96 -4.03 -0.52
N LEU A 197 -22.19 -4.31 -0.97
CA LEU A 197 -23.36 -4.43 -0.11
C LEU A 197 -23.38 -5.71 0.74
N ASN A 198 -22.71 -6.76 0.25
CA ASN A 198 -22.65 -8.06 0.91
C ASN A 198 -21.43 -8.21 1.81
N GLU A 199 -20.34 -7.51 1.51
CA GLU A 199 -19.14 -7.48 2.33
C GLU A 199 -19.27 -6.44 3.46
N GLN A 200 -18.75 -6.77 4.65
CA GLN A 200 -18.78 -5.88 5.82
C GLN A 200 -17.68 -4.80 5.69
N THR A 201 -17.74 -4.04 4.60
CA THR A 201 -16.70 -3.11 4.17
C THR A 201 -16.60 -1.95 5.15
N ARG A 202 -15.42 -1.78 5.78
CA ARG A 202 -15.07 -0.58 6.54
C ARG A 202 -14.35 0.39 5.62
N PHE A 203 -14.90 1.59 5.50
CA PHE A 203 -14.31 2.64 4.69
C PHE A 203 -13.34 3.48 5.52
N ASP A 204 -12.14 3.68 4.97
CA ASP A 204 -11.14 4.58 5.52
C ASP A 204 -11.19 5.92 4.77
N TYR A 205 -11.67 6.96 5.44
CA TYR A 205 -11.86 8.29 4.85
C TYR A 205 -10.58 8.86 4.24
N GLU A 206 -9.47 8.76 4.97
CA GLU A 206 -8.18 9.27 4.49
C GLU A 206 -7.76 8.50 3.23
N GLY A 207 -7.83 7.17 3.28
CA GLY A 207 -7.54 6.30 2.13
C GLY A 207 -8.38 6.62 0.90
N LEU A 208 -9.67 6.94 1.08
CA LEU A 208 -10.56 7.34 -0.01
C LEU A 208 -10.19 8.70 -0.61
N LEU A 209 -9.88 9.69 0.24
CA LEU A 209 -9.40 10.99 -0.23
C LEU A 209 -8.08 10.88 -0.97
N TYR A 210 -7.17 10.02 -0.53
CA TYR A 210 -5.91 9.78 -1.23
C TYR A 210 -6.10 9.11 -2.58
N ARG A 211 -6.98 8.11 -2.67
CA ARG A 211 -7.35 7.50 -3.95
C ARG A 211 -7.94 8.53 -4.91
N LEU A 212 -8.79 9.43 -4.42
CA LEU A 212 -9.32 10.54 -5.20
C LEU A 212 -8.22 11.51 -5.66
N ALA A 213 -7.33 11.92 -4.75
CA ALA A 213 -6.22 12.84 -5.07
C ALA A 213 -5.25 12.26 -6.10
N GLY A 214 -5.01 10.94 -6.05
CA GLY A 214 -4.17 10.23 -7.01
C GLY A 214 -4.69 10.32 -8.45
N LEU A 215 -6.01 10.29 -8.68
CA LEU A 215 -6.60 10.47 -10.01
C LEU A 215 -6.27 11.83 -10.62
N TYR A 216 -6.35 12.89 -9.82
CA TYR A 216 -6.10 14.25 -10.29
C TYR A 216 -4.64 14.50 -10.67
N ILE A 217 -3.69 13.79 -10.08
CA ILE A 217 -2.25 13.91 -10.41
C ILE A 217 -1.93 13.24 -11.75
N LEU A 218 -2.71 12.23 -12.18
CA LEU A 218 -2.53 11.52 -13.46
C LEU A 218 -3.15 12.25 -14.68
N MET A 219 -3.92 13.32 -14.46
CA MET A 219 -4.56 14.13 -15.52
C MET A 219 -3.80 15.40 -15.90
N ILE A 220 -2.60 15.64 -15.34
CA ILE A 220 -1.72 16.79 -15.61
C ILE A 220 -0.45 16.29 -16.30
#